data_AF-X1GA05-F1
#
_entry.id   AF-X1GA05-F1
#
_cell.length_a   1.000
_cell.length_b   1.000
_cell.length_c   1.000
_cell.angle_alpha   90.00
_cell.angle_beta   90.00
_cell.angle_gamma   90.00
#
_symmetry.space_group_name_H-M   'P 1'
#
loop_
_entity.id
_entity.type
_entity.pdbx_description
1 polymer ?
#
loop_
_entity_poly.entity_id
_entity_poly.type
_entity_poly.pdbx_seq_one_letter_code
_entity_poly.pdbx_strand_id
1 'polypeptide(L)'
;MREFFFLKEGKRKREILETIALQVEEYAEIFRVMGKRPVIIRLMDMPLNDLMPSSQREVDSLARSFPHIPEERIQRAVKDHKENNPIFGLRGCRLAVLDEGLYFMQASAIISAAYKVAQEGTRPKVYIMAPLVMGPKEFFR
;
A
#
# COMPACT_ATOMS: atom_id res chain seq x y z
N MET A 1 -3.62 -1.96 -5.97
CA MET A 1 -2.36 -1.46 -5.36
C MET A 1 -1.29 -1.03 -6.38
N ARG A 2 -0.87 -1.84 -7.37
CA ARG A 2 0.12 -1.39 -8.39
C ARG A 2 -0.35 -0.19 -9.22
N GLU A 3 -1.65 -0.11 -9.51
CA GLU A 3 -2.25 1.00 -10.26
C GLU A 3 -2.00 2.39 -9.62
N PHE A 4 -1.96 2.44 -8.29
CA PHE A 4 -1.77 3.66 -7.49
C PHE A 4 -0.58 4.52 -7.97
N PHE A 5 0.53 3.87 -8.33
CA PHE A 5 1.77 4.54 -8.73
C PHE A 5 1.69 5.21 -10.11
N PHE A 6 0.71 4.85 -10.94
CA PHE A 6 0.60 5.35 -12.32
C PHE A 6 -0.58 6.32 -12.54
N LEU A 7 -1.41 6.54 -11.53
CA LEU A 7 -2.60 7.40 -11.60
C LEU A 7 -2.28 8.88 -11.35
N LYS A 8 -3.05 9.77 -12.02
CA LYS A 8 -3.10 11.21 -11.69
C LYS A 8 -3.87 11.44 -10.38
N GLU A 9 -3.54 12.52 -9.66
CA GLU A 9 -4.09 12.87 -8.33
C GLU A 9 -5.61 12.71 -8.21
N GLY A 10 -6.40 13.23 -9.17
CA GLY A 10 -7.87 13.13 -9.12
C GLY A 10 -8.43 11.71 -9.28
N LYS A 11 -7.73 10.82 -10.00
CA LYS A 11 -8.14 9.41 -10.19
C LYS A 11 -7.65 8.50 -9.06
N ARG A 12 -6.59 8.88 -8.36
CA ARG A 12 -6.05 8.12 -7.20
C ARG A 12 -7.09 7.95 -6.10
N LYS A 13 -7.87 8.99 -5.79
CA LYS A 13 -8.82 8.96 -4.67
C LYS A 13 -9.87 7.85 -4.77
N ARG A 14 -10.43 7.60 -5.96
CA ARG A 14 -11.43 6.55 -6.16
C ARG A 14 -10.83 5.16 -6.01
N GLU A 15 -9.70 4.92 -6.66
CA GLU A 15 -8.97 3.65 -6.60
C GLU A 15 -8.52 3.30 -5.19
N ILE A 16 -8.11 4.33 -4.42
CA ILE A 16 -7.80 4.19 -2.99
C ILE A 16 -9.02 3.67 -2.23
N LEU A 17 -10.22 4.23 -2.45
CA LEU A 17 -11.42 3.79 -1.73
C LEU A 17 -11.81 2.33 -2.04
N GLU A 18 -11.73 1.94 -3.32
CA GLU A 18 -12.00 0.57 -3.74
C GLU A 18 -10.96 -0.40 -3.15
N THR A 19 -9.67 -0.01 -3.15
CA THR A 19 -8.59 -0.79 -2.51
C THR A 19 -8.78 -0.90 -1.00
N ILE A 20 -9.21 0.17 -0.31
CA ILE A 20 -9.51 0.14 1.13
C ILE A 20 -10.59 -0.89 1.41
N ALA A 21 -11.70 -0.87 0.66
CA ALA A 21 -12.83 -1.75 0.89
C ALA A 21 -12.44 -3.24 0.82
N LEU A 22 -11.60 -3.62 -0.16
CA LEU A 22 -11.08 -4.98 -0.28
C LEU A 22 -10.22 -5.37 0.93
N GLN A 23 -9.27 -4.51 1.32
CA GLN A 23 -8.38 -4.78 2.45
C GLN A 23 -9.13 -4.85 3.79
N VAL A 24 -10.23 -4.11 3.95
CA VAL A 24 -11.04 -4.15 5.17
C VAL A 24 -11.56 -5.55 5.45
N GLU A 25 -12.06 -6.26 4.44
CA GLU A 25 -12.57 -7.62 4.65
C GLU A 25 -11.44 -8.60 4.99
N GLU A 26 -10.32 -8.51 4.29
CA GLU A 26 -9.14 -9.37 4.55
C GLU A 26 -8.63 -9.19 5.99
N TYR A 27 -8.49 -7.95 6.46
CA TYR A 27 -8.11 -7.69 7.85
C TYR A 27 -9.19 -8.14 8.84
N ALA A 28 -10.48 -7.96 8.52
CA ALA A 28 -11.57 -8.38 9.39
C ALA A 28 -11.55 -9.90 9.59
N GLU A 29 -11.30 -10.67 8.54
CA GLU A 29 -11.12 -12.14 8.64
C GLU A 29 -9.97 -12.50 9.59
N ILE A 30 -8.81 -11.87 9.44
CA ILE A 30 -7.67 -12.07 10.35
C ILE A 30 -8.08 -11.77 11.80
N PHE A 31 -8.75 -10.65 12.04
CA PHE A 31 -9.16 -10.25 13.38
C PHE A 31 -10.22 -11.17 14.00
N ARG A 32 -11.16 -11.68 13.21
CA ARG A 32 -12.14 -12.69 13.67
C ARG A 32 -11.45 -13.97 14.12
N VAL A 33 -10.50 -14.47 13.32
CA VAL A 33 -9.74 -15.69 13.66
C VAL A 33 -8.88 -15.46 14.91
N MET A 34 -8.27 -14.29 15.03
CA MET A 34 -7.37 -13.98 16.16
C MET A 34 -8.12 -13.67 17.46
N GLY A 35 -9.37 -13.21 17.39
CA GLY A 35 -10.19 -12.90 18.55
C GLY A 35 -9.55 -11.82 19.44
N LYS A 36 -9.23 -12.18 20.69
CA LYS A 36 -8.62 -11.26 21.68
C LYS A 36 -7.08 -11.23 21.64
N ARG A 37 -6.45 -12.06 20.80
CA ARG A 37 -4.98 -12.11 20.70
C ARG A 37 -4.43 -10.85 20.02
N PRO A 38 -3.25 -10.37 20.43
CA PRO A 38 -2.62 -9.22 19.79
C PRO A 38 -2.26 -9.56 18.34
N VAL A 39 -2.56 -8.65 17.42
CA VAL A 39 -2.19 -8.73 16.01
C VAL A 39 -1.34 -7.52 15.67
N ILE A 40 -0.11 -7.76 15.22
CA ILE A 40 0.82 -6.71 14.80
C ILE A 40 0.89 -6.74 13.28
N ILE A 41 0.48 -5.64 12.65
CA ILE A 41 0.47 -5.50 11.20
C ILE A 41 1.61 -4.57 10.80
N ARG A 42 2.57 -5.11 10.06
CA ARG A 42 3.63 -4.31 9.43
C ARG A 42 3.07 -3.66 8.17
N LEU A 43 3.21 -2.34 8.07
CA LEU A 43 2.82 -1.60 6.86
C LEU A 43 3.69 -1.99 5.66
N MET A 44 3.28 -1.58 4.47
CA MET A 44 3.94 -1.90 3.22
C MET A 44 5.43 -1.55 3.26
N ASP A 45 6.25 -2.53 2.89
CA ASP A 45 7.72 -2.44 2.83
C ASP A 45 8.27 -3.00 1.51
N MET A 46 7.43 -3.20 0.50
CA MET A 46 7.90 -3.65 -0.81
C MET A 46 8.68 -2.51 -1.48
N PRO A 47 9.86 -2.77 -2.06
CA PRO A 47 10.55 -1.75 -2.83
C PRO A 47 9.78 -1.38 -4.07
N LEU A 48 9.85 -0.11 -4.45
CA LEU A 48 9.08 0.41 -5.57
C LEU A 48 9.41 -0.33 -6.88
N ASN A 49 10.65 -0.76 -7.06
CA ASN A 49 11.07 -1.58 -8.21
C ASN A 49 10.26 -2.87 -8.38
N ASP A 50 9.86 -3.55 -7.30
CA ASP A 50 9.09 -4.81 -7.39
C ASP A 50 7.61 -4.55 -7.78
N LEU A 51 7.17 -3.29 -7.69
CA LEU A 51 5.85 -2.84 -8.10
C LEU A 51 5.84 -2.36 -9.56
N MET A 52 7.01 -2.07 -10.12
CA MET A 52 7.19 -1.61 -11.50
C MET A 52 7.32 -2.79 -12.47
N PRO A 53 6.82 -2.67 -13.72
CA PRO A 53 7.04 -3.69 -14.72
C PRO A 53 8.51 -3.78 -15.11
N SER A 54 8.98 -5.02 -15.28
CA SER A 54 10.38 -5.35 -15.58
C SER A 54 10.65 -5.61 -17.06
N SER A 55 9.60 -5.78 -17.86
CA SER A 55 9.69 -6.07 -19.30
C SER A 55 8.62 -5.34 -20.10
N GLN A 56 8.87 -5.15 -21.39
CA GLN A 56 7.88 -4.55 -22.30
C GLN A 56 6.56 -5.33 -22.32
N ARG A 57 6.61 -6.66 -22.18
CA ARG A 57 5.40 -7.50 -22.10
C ARG A 57 4.55 -7.17 -20.86
N GLU A 58 5.20 -6.90 -19.72
CA GLU A 58 4.49 -6.48 -18.50
C GLU A 58 3.93 -5.07 -18.62
N VAL A 59 4.66 -4.17 -19.29
CA VAL A 59 4.16 -2.83 -19.63
C VAL A 59 2.90 -2.94 -20.48
N ASP A 60 2.93 -3.72 -21.56
CA ASP A 60 1.78 -3.95 -22.45
C ASP A 60 0.59 -4.56 -21.68
N SER A 61 0.86 -5.52 -20.79
CA SER A 61 -0.16 -6.15 -19.97
C SER A 61 -0.79 -5.17 -18.97
N LEU A 62 0.01 -4.31 -18.34
CA LEU A 62 -0.49 -3.28 -17.44
C LEU A 62 -1.31 -2.24 -18.20
N ALA A 63 -0.86 -1.81 -19.37
CA ALA A 63 -1.59 -0.87 -20.20
C ALA A 63 -2.95 -1.43 -20.65
N ARG A 64 -3.04 -2.75 -20.92
CA ARG A 64 -4.31 -3.43 -21.22
C ARG A 64 -5.23 -3.51 -20.01
N SER A 65 -4.70 -3.81 -18.82
CA SER A 65 -5.48 -3.87 -17.58
C SER A 65 -5.98 -2.49 -17.13
N PHE A 66 -5.21 -1.44 -17.45
CA PHE A 66 -5.49 -0.07 -17.06
C PHE A 66 -5.50 0.87 -18.28
N PRO A 67 -6.50 0.75 -19.18
CA PRO A 67 -6.53 1.46 -20.47
C PRO A 67 -6.59 2.99 -20.32
N HIS A 68 -6.93 3.50 -19.14
CA HIS A 68 -6.92 4.92 -18.80
C HIS A 68 -5.54 5.47 -18.43
N ILE A 69 -4.51 4.63 -18.36
CA ILE A 69 -3.13 4.97 -18.05
C ILE A 69 -2.29 4.85 -19.33
N PRO A 70 -1.79 5.96 -19.88
CA PRO A 70 -0.96 5.90 -21.08
C PRO A 70 0.31 5.09 -20.83
N GLU A 71 0.68 4.25 -21.78
CA GLU A 71 1.88 3.40 -21.70
C GLU A 71 3.14 4.22 -21.43
N GLU A 72 3.27 5.38 -22.08
CA GLU A 72 4.38 6.33 -21.87
C GLU A 72 4.54 6.75 -20.40
N ARG A 73 3.44 6.84 -19.64
CA ARG A 73 3.48 7.16 -18.21
C ARG A 73 4.04 5.99 -17.42
N ILE A 74 3.66 4.76 -17.77
CA ILE A 74 4.17 3.54 -17.14
C ILE A 74 5.68 3.43 -17.39
N GLN A 75 6.12 3.58 -18.65
CA GLN A 75 7.53 3.54 -19.02
C GLN A 75 8.34 4.64 -18.33
N ARG A 76 7.79 5.87 -18.25
CA ARG A 76 8.44 6.98 -17.54
C ARG A 76 8.61 6.67 -16.05
N ALA A 77 7.56 6.18 -15.38
CA ALA A 77 7.64 5.80 -13.97
C ALA A 77 8.70 4.71 -13.73
N VAL A 78 8.78 3.70 -14.60
CA VAL A 78 9.83 2.65 -14.52
C VAL A 78 11.23 3.26 -14.61
N LYS A 79 11.43 4.20 -15.55
CA LYS A 79 12.73 4.86 -15.73
C LYS A 79 13.09 5.74 -14.54
N ASP A 80 12.15 6.54 -14.05
CA ASP A 80 12.34 7.51 -12.98
C ASP A 80 12.61 6.83 -11.63
N HIS A 81 12.04 5.64 -11.43
CA HIS A 81 12.16 4.88 -10.18
C HIS A 81 13.15 3.73 -10.25
N LYS A 82 13.96 3.63 -11.31
CA LYS A 82 14.95 2.56 -11.43
C LYS A 82 16.07 2.75 -10.41
N GLU A 83 16.15 1.83 -9.45
CA GLU A 83 17.21 1.83 -8.44
C GLU A 83 18.29 0.76 -8.70
N ASN A 84 19.56 1.10 -8.42
CA ASN A 84 20.68 0.15 -8.52
C ASN A 84 20.64 -0.92 -7.42
N ASN A 85 20.19 -0.57 -6.21
CA ASN A 85 20.05 -1.51 -5.09
C ASN A 85 18.69 -1.33 -4.41
N PRO A 86 17.67 -2.13 -4.79
CA PRO A 86 16.32 -2.01 -4.26
C PRO A 86 16.21 -2.28 -2.76
N ILE A 87 17.12 -3.05 -2.17
CA ILE A 87 17.10 -3.38 -0.74
C ILE A 87 17.34 -2.13 0.11
N PHE A 88 18.20 -1.22 -0.35
CA PHE A 88 18.51 0.04 0.32
C PHE A 88 17.78 1.24 -0.26
N GLY A 89 16.94 1.02 -1.26
CA GLY A 89 16.25 2.06 -2.01
C GLY A 89 14.98 2.59 -1.36
N LEU A 90 14.04 2.97 -2.21
CA LEU A 90 12.77 3.58 -1.87
C LEU A 90 11.73 2.51 -1.51
N ARG A 91 11.64 2.24 -0.21
CA ARG A 91 10.75 1.25 0.39
C ARG A 91 10.36 1.65 1.82
N GLY A 92 9.39 0.94 2.40
CA GLY A 92 8.98 1.12 3.79
C GLY A 92 8.55 2.56 4.08
N CYS A 93 8.91 3.08 5.26
CA CYS A 93 8.52 4.43 5.68
C CYS A 93 9.04 5.52 4.73
N ARG A 94 10.15 5.29 4.02
CA ARG A 94 10.71 6.26 3.07
C ARG A 94 9.78 6.51 1.89
N LEU A 95 9.14 5.45 1.40
CA LEU A 95 8.13 5.56 0.35
C LEU A 95 6.88 6.26 0.87
N ALA A 96 6.45 5.96 2.09
CA ALA A 96 5.30 6.62 2.71
C ALA A 96 5.51 8.11 3.01
N VAL A 97 6.75 8.53 3.27
CA VAL A 97 7.10 9.96 3.42
C VAL A 97 6.99 10.70 2.08
N LEU A 98 7.21 10.03 0.95
CA LEU A 98 7.01 10.64 -0.38
C LEU A 98 5.56 10.62 -0.82
N ASP A 99 4.82 9.56 -0.47
CA ASP A 99 3.40 9.42 -0.79
C ASP A 99 2.60 9.00 0.44
N GLU A 100 2.11 10.01 1.17
CA GLU A 100 1.34 9.85 2.42
C GLU A 100 0.05 9.02 2.20
N GLY A 101 -0.46 8.99 0.97
CA GLY A 101 -1.65 8.22 0.61
C GLY A 101 -1.49 6.71 0.81
N LEU A 102 -0.26 6.19 0.75
CA LEU A 102 0.00 4.76 0.85
C LEU A 102 -0.31 4.20 2.24
N TYR A 103 0.27 4.81 3.28
CA TYR A 103 0.04 4.39 4.66
C TYR A 103 -1.33 4.82 5.16
N PHE A 104 -1.83 5.97 4.70
CA PHE A 104 -3.19 6.38 4.98
C PHE A 104 -4.21 5.32 4.54
N MET A 105 -4.07 4.80 3.32
CA MET A 105 -4.93 3.75 2.78
C MET A 105 -4.90 2.48 3.64
N GLN A 106 -3.70 1.95 3.92
CA GLN A 106 -3.57 0.72 4.71
C GLN A 106 -4.03 0.88 6.15
N ALA A 107 -3.64 1.98 6.82
CA ALA A 107 -4.06 2.26 8.18
C ALA A 107 -5.59 2.42 8.27
N SER A 108 -6.20 3.11 7.30
CA SER A 108 -7.65 3.25 7.22
C SER A 108 -8.34 1.89 7.09
N ALA A 109 -7.81 0.99 6.25
CA ALA A 109 -8.35 -0.35 6.10
C ALA A 109 -8.22 -1.19 7.40
N ILE A 110 -7.05 -1.15 8.04
CA ILE A 110 -6.78 -1.84 9.31
C ILE A 110 -7.74 -1.36 10.42
N ILE A 111 -7.89 -0.05 10.57
CA ILE A 111 -8.75 0.54 11.62
C ILE A 111 -10.22 0.24 11.33
N SER A 112 -10.66 0.35 10.08
CA SER A 112 -12.05 0.07 9.68
C SER A 112 -12.39 -1.41 9.89
N ALA A 113 -11.48 -2.32 9.59
CA ALA A 113 -11.62 -3.75 9.86
C ALA A 113 -11.72 -4.05 11.37
N ALA A 114 -10.86 -3.42 12.18
CA ALA A 114 -10.90 -3.57 13.63
C ALA A 114 -12.24 -3.06 14.20
N TYR A 115 -12.73 -1.93 13.69
CA TYR A 115 -14.04 -1.38 14.05
C TYR A 115 -15.18 -2.32 13.65
N LYS A 116 -15.16 -2.87 12.44
CA LYS A 116 -16.15 -3.83 11.96
C LYS A 116 -16.27 -5.04 12.89
N VAL A 117 -15.14 -5.67 13.22
CA VAL A 117 -15.11 -6.84 14.12
C VAL A 117 -15.53 -6.46 15.56
N ALA A 118 -15.22 -5.23 16.00
CA ALA A 118 -15.70 -4.71 17.27
C ALA A 118 -17.23 -4.61 17.35
N GLN A 119 -17.90 -4.25 16.25
CA GLN A 119 -19.37 -4.24 16.17
C GLN A 119 -19.97 -5.65 16.21
N GLU A 120 -19.21 -6.67 15.79
CA GLU A 120 -19.60 -8.10 15.88
C GLU A 120 -19.43 -8.67 17.30
N GLY A 121 -18.98 -7.86 18.27
CA GLY A 121 -18.85 -8.24 19.69
C GLY A 121 -17.45 -8.70 20.11
N THR A 122 -16.50 -8.77 19.18
CA THR A 122 -15.10 -9.11 19.47
C THR A 122 -14.24 -7.86 19.41
N ARG A 123 -13.53 -7.50 20.48
CA ARG A 123 -12.59 -6.36 20.46
C ARG A 123 -11.17 -6.82 20.11
N PRO A 124 -10.72 -6.72 18.84
CA PRO A 124 -9.36 -7.12 18.48
C PRO A 124 -8.33 -6.16 19.07
N LYS A 125 -7.16 -6.69 19.44
CA LYS A 125 -6.01 -5.91 19.89
C LYS A 125 -5.05 -5.72 18.72
N VAL A 126 -5.16 -4.59 18.02
CA VAL A 126 -4.42 -4.34 16.78
C VAL A 126 -3.29 -3.33 17.03
N TYR A 127 -2.10 -3.64 16.53
CA TYR A 127 -0.93 -2.77 16.55
C TYR A 127 -0.43 -2.56 15.12
N ILE A 128 -0.15 -1.31 14.75
CA ILE A 128 0.37 -0.96 13.43
C ILE A 128 1.86 -0.65 13.57
N MET A 129 2.69 -1.31 12.77
CA MET A 129 4.14 -1.18 12.80
C MET A 129 4.66 -0.54 11.51
N ALA A 130 5.31 0.60 11.62
CA ALA A 130 6.00 1.26 10.52
C ALA A 130 7.36 0.58 10.25
N PRO A 131 7.62 0.07 9.04
CA PRO A 131 8.89 -0.55 8.66
C PRO A 131 9.99 0.49 8.36
N LEU A 132 11.25 0.09 8.58
CA LEU A 132 12.47 0.79 8.16
C LEU A 132 12.68 2.23 8.69
N VAL A 133 12.07 2.54 9.83
CA VAL A 133 12.31 3.79 10.55
C VAL A 133 13.76 3.80 11.06
N MET A 134 14.53 4.84 10.72
CA MET A 134 15.90 5.04 11.21
C MET A 134 15.99 6.17 12.24
N GLY A 135 15.06 7.14 12.20
CA GLY A 135 15.02 8.23 13.16
C GLY A 135 13.61 8.69 13.53
N PRO A 136 13.46 9.43 14.65
CA PRO A 136 12.15 9.87 15.13
C PRO A 136 11.42 10.77 14.12
N LYS A 137 12.16 11.57 13.35
CA LYS A 137 11.59 12.44 12.31
C LYS A 137 10.91 11.68 11.17
N GLU A 138 11.28 10.43 10.91
CA GLU A 138 10.62 9.61 9.90
C GLU A 138 9.34 8.96 10.43
N PHE A 139 9.23 8.81 11.76
CA PHE A 139 8.08 8.18 12.40
C PHE A 139 6.99 9.15 12.82
N PHE A 140 7.37 10.35 13.29
CA PHE A 140 6.44 11.36 13.81
C PHE A 140 6.03 12.43 12.79
N ARG A 141 6.39 12.24 11.53
CA ARG A 141 5.97 13.13 10.44
C ARG A 141 4.54 12.82 10.02
#